data_AF-A0AAU8JGT1-F1
#
_entry.id   AF-A0AAU8JGT1-F1
#
_cell.length_a   1.000
_cell.length_b   1.000
_cell.length_c   1.000
_cell.angle_alpha   90.00
_cell.angle_beta   90.00
_cell.angle_gamma   90.00
#
_symmetry.space_group_name_H-M   'P 1'
#
loop_
_entity.id
_entity.type
_entity.pdbx_description
1 polymer ?
#
loop_
_entity_poly.entity_id
_entity_poly.type
_entity_poly.pdbx_seq_one_letter_code
_entity_poly.pdbx_strand_id
1 'polypeptide(L)'
;MNTSFFYNPVPLYRNALEPLVIQEVNRQVDRLPAKLLKFVEIEKIKAQAIAYALNRLPAMYATSERGWEFQQHKAQEKYGRKIMEVVRQGLAAIQLDPLIPVWNMFAPENACVISLPEAPENRPVSL
;
A
#
# COMPACT_ATOMS: atom_id res chain seq x y z
N MET A 1 -15.73 -28.71 -20.82
CA MET A 1 -15.89 -27.24 -20.78
C MET A 1 -15.46 -26.79 -19.39
N ASN A 2 -14.22 -26.30 -19.24
CA ASN A 2 -13.68 -25.94 -17.94
C ASN A 2 -14.10 -24.51 -17.57
N THR A 3 -15.14 -24.39 -16.76
CA THR A 3 -15.43 -23.17 -16.02
C THR A 3 -14.51 -23.09 -14.82
N SER A 4 -13.25 -22.75 -15.05
CA SER A 4 -12.38 -22.18 -14.03
C SER A 4 -12.90 -20.77 -13.71
N PHE A 5 -14.09 -20.71 -13.11
CA PHE A 5 -14.57 -19.49 -12.48
C PHE A 5 -13.53 -19.14 -11.42
N PHE A 6 -12.90 -17.98 -11.56
CA PHE A 6 -12.01 -17.41 -10.57
C PHE A 6 -12.77 -17.34 -9.24
N TYR A 7 -12.61 -18.37 -8.42
CA TYR A 7 -13.08 -18.37 -7.04
C TYR A 7 -12.21 -17.33 -6.33
N ASN A 8 -12.73 -16.11 -6.21
CA ASN A 8 -12.19 -15.10 -5.31
C ASN A 8 -12.84 -15.38 -3.96
N PRO A 9 -12.23 -16.20 -3.08
CA PRO A 9 -12.76 -16.36 -1.74
C PRO A 9 -12.80 -14.97 -1.11
N VAL A 10 -13.97 -14.59 -0.56
CA VAL A 10 -14.07 -13.38 0.24
C VAL A 10 -13.00 -13.49 1.33
N PRO A 11 -12.03 -12.56 1.39
CA PRO A 11 -10.95 -12.68 2.35
C PRO A 11 -11.51 -12.69 3.76
N LEU A 12 -11.03 -13.61 4.60
CA LEU A 12 -11.49 -13.79 5.98
C LEU A 12 -11.34 -12.50 6.82
N TYR A 13 -10.46 -11.60 6.40
CA TYR A 13 -10.30 -10.26 6.95
C TYR A 13 -10.03 -9.27 5.82
N ARG A 14 -10.60 -8.06 5.91
CA ARG A 14 -10.37 -6.96 4.97
C ARG A 14 -10.27 -5.62 5.67
N ASN A 15 -9.45 -4.70 5.15
CA ASN A 15 -9.32 -3.36 5.69
C ASN A 15 -10.47 -2.47 5.16
N ALA A 16 -11.21 -1.84 6.07
CA ALA A 16 -12.32 -0.95 5.72
C ALA A 16 -11.85 0.34 5.03
N LEU A 17 -10.60 0.75 5.21
CA LEU A 17 -10.07 1.95 4.56
C LEU A 17 -9.62 1.72 3.11
N GLU A 18 -9.34 0.48 2.73
CA GLU A 18 -8.81 0.15 1.41
C GLU A 18 -9.65 0.68 0.25
N PRO A 19 -10.98 0.45 0.17
CA PRO A 19 -11.79 1.00 -0.92
C PRO A 19 -11.82 2.54 -0.92
N LEU A 20 -11.84 3.16 0.26
CA LEU A 20 -11.90 4.63 0.41
C LEU A 20 -10.60 5.28 -0.08
N VAL A 21 -9.45 4.68 0.25
CA VAL A 21 -8.12 5.13 -0.20
C VAL A 21 -7.97 4.95 -1.70
N ILE A 22 -8.36 3.80 -2.25
CA ILE A 22 -8.30 3.53 -3.70
C ILE A 22 -9.13 4.57 -4.46
N GLN A 23 -10.36 4.83 -4.01
CA GLN A 23 -11.23 5.82 -4.62
C GLN A 23 -10.61 7.22 -4.59
N GLU A 24 -10.02 7.62 -3.46
CA GLU A 24 -9.39 8.93 -3.32
C GLU A 24 -8.11 9.07 -4.18
N VAL A 25 -7.29 8.02 -4.25
CA VAL A 25 -6.09 8.00 -5.10
C VAL A 25 -6.48 8.17 -6.55
N ASN A 26 -7.46 7.41 -7.05
CA ASN A 26 -7.95 7.56 -8.43
C ASN A 26 -8.45 8.99 -8.67
N ARG A 27 -9.27 9.53 -7.76
CA ARG A 27 -9.79 10.90 -7.86
C ARG A 27 -8.69 11.96 -7.96
N GLN A 28 -7.61 11.82 -7.20
CA GLN A 28 -6.50 12.78 -7.23
C GLN A 28 -5.58 12.58 -8.44
N VAL A 29 -5.31 11.33 -8.83
CA VAL A 29 -4.49 11.00 -10.01
C VAL A 29 -5.16 11.47 -11.30
N ASP A 30 -6.48 11.30 -11.44
CA ASP A 30 -7.24 11.74 -12.61
C ASP A 30 -7.22 13.28 -12.78
N ARG A 31 -6.93 14.02 -11.71
CA ARG A 31 -6.77 15.49 -11.73
C ARG A 31 -5.35 15.94 -12.07
N LEU A 32 -4.37 15.02 -12.13
CA LEU A 32 -2.98 15.37 -12.44
C LEU A 32 -2.80 15.61 -13.95
N PRO A 33 -1.99 16.60 -14.36
CA PRO A 33 -1.74 16.88 -15.76
C PRO A 33 -0.96 15.73 -16.42
N ALA A 34 -1.45 15.28 -17.59
CA ALA A 34 -0.92 14.13 -18.33
C ALA A 34 0.57 14.20 -18.72
N LYS A 35 1.21 15.37 -18.62
CA LYS A 35 2.67 15.53 -18.81
C LYS A 35 3.50 14.76 -17.78
N LEU A 36 2.98 14.53 -16.57
CA LEU A 36 3.66 13.77 -15.51
C LEU A 36 3.50 12.25 -15.67
N LEU A 37 2.51 11.79 -16.45
CA LEU A 37 2.20 10.37 -16.68
C LEU A 37 3.10 9.73 -17.75
N LYS A 38 4.00 10.51 -18.36
CA LYS A 38 4.79 10.08 -19.53
C LYS A 38 6.02 9.22 -19.20
N PHE A 39 6.39 9.08 -17.93
CA PHE A 39 7.65 8.43 -17.54
C PHE A 39 7.50 7.27 -16.54
N VAL A 40 6.29 7.05 -15.99
CA VAL A 40 6.02 5.96 -15.04
C VAL A 40 4.63 5.41 -15.31
N GLU A 41 4.49 4.08 -15.30
CA GLU A 41 3.20 3.42 -15.40
C GLU A 41 2.25 3.96 -14.31
N ILE A 42 1.12 4.54 -14.73
CA ILE A 42 0.11 5.17 -13.84
C ILE A 42 -0.28 4.24 -12.69
N GLU A 43 -0.39 2.94 -12.99
CA GLU A 43 -0.68 1.90 -12.01
C GLU A 43 0.38 1.78 -10.92
N LYS A 44 1.67 1.97 -11.26
CA LYS A 44 2.75 2.01 -10.27
C LYS A 44 2.62 3.23 -9.35
N ILE A 45 2.24 4.39 -9.87
CA ILE A 45 1.98 5.58 -9.04
C ILE A 45 0.80 5.34 -8.10
N LYS A 46 -0.31 4.79 -8.61
CA LYS A 46 -1.49 4.46 -7.80
C LYS A 46 -1.13 3.48 -6.69
N ALA A 47 -0.47 2.36 -7.01
CA ALA A 47 -0.08 1.34 -6.04
C ALA A 47 0.81 1.92 -4.94
N GLN A 48 1.78 2.76 -5.31
CA GLN A 48 2.64 3.47 -4.36
C GLN A 48 1.82 4.41 -3.47
N ALA A 49 0.94 5.24 -4.03
CA ALA A 49 0.12 6.16 -3.26
C ALA A 49 -0.83 5.44 -2.29
N ILE A 50 -1.42 4.31 -2.72
CA ILE A 50 -2.27 3.45 -1.88
C ILE A 50 -1.46 2.91 -0.70
N ALA A 51 -0.30 2.30 -0.96
CA ALA A 51 0.56 1.76 0.08
C ALA A 51 1.05 2.85 1.05
N TYR A 52 1.46 4.00 0.51
CA TYR A 52 1.87 5.17 1.29
C TYR A 52 0.79 5.61 2.26
N ALA A 53 -0.46 5.64 1.80
CA ALA A 53 -1.59 6.11 2.57
C ALA A 53 -2.04 5.08 3.63
N LEU A 54 -2.19 3.81 3.25
CA LEU A 54 -2.62 2.77 4.18
C LEU A 54 -1.62 2.59 5.33
N ASN A 55 -0.32 2.75 5.09
CA ASN A 55 0.70 2.66 6.13
C ASN A 55 0.68 3.83 7.14
N ARG A 56 -0.08 4.90 6.88
CA ARG A 56 -0.18 6.10 7.73
C ARG A 56 -1.59 6.33 8.30
N LEU A 57 -2.53 5.49 7.94
CA LEU A 57 -3.90 5.55 8.43
C LEU A 57 -4.11 4.47 9.50
N PRO A 58 -5.06 4.66 10.43
CA PRO A 58 -5.36 3.64 11.42
C PRO A 58 -5.87 2.37 10.73
N ALA A 59 -5.32 1.21 11.09
CA ALA A 59 -5.79 -0.06 10.55
C ALA A 59 -7.23 -0.35 11.01
N MET A 60 -8.13 -0.64 10.07
CA MET A 60 -9.54 -0.94 10.34
C MET A 60 -9.96 -2.26 9.73
N TYR A 61 -9.42 -3.36 10.25
CA TYR A 61 -9.77 -4.69 9.76
C TYR A 61 -11.12 -5.15 10.30
N ALA A 62 -11.85 -5.86 9.44
CA ALA A 62 -13.08 -6.54 9.80
C ALA A 62 -13.11 -7.94 9.17
N THR A 63 -13.63 -8.90 9.92
CA THR A 63 -13.79 -10.31 9.51
C THR A 63 -15.22 -10.65 9.08
N SER A 64 -16.14 -9.69 9.19
CA SER A 64 -17.53 -9.81 8.75
C SER A 64 -17.89 -8.66 7.82
N GLU A 65 -18.82 -8.92 6.93
CA GLU A 65 -19.33 -7.92 5.99
C GLU A 65 -19.97 -6.73 6.71
N ARG A 66 -20.88 -7.01 7.66
CA ARG A 66 -21.52 -5.98 8.49
C ARG A 66 -20.51 -5.16 9.30
N GLY A 67 -19.49 -5.81 9.86
CA GLY A 67 -18.42 -5.11 10.58
C GLY A 67 -17.61 -4.19 9.67
N TRP A 68 -17.34 -4.63 8.45
CA TRP A 68 -16.64 -3.83 7.45
C TRP A 68 -17.45 -2.61 6.99
N GLU A 69 -18.75 -2.77 6.74
CA GLU A 69 -19.65 -1.67 6.38
C GLU A 69 -19.73 -0.61 7.49
N PHE A 70 -19.90 -1.06 8.73
CA PHE A 70 -19.92 -0.18 9.89
C PHE A 70 -18.59 0.60 10.05
N GLN A 71 -17.45 -0.09 9.90
CA GLN A 71 -16.14 0.55 9.96
C GLN A 71 -15.93 1.52 8.80
N GLN A 72 -16.45 1.22 7.61
CA GLN A 72 -16.40 2.13 6.47
C GLN A 72 -17.19 3.42 6.72
N HIS A 73 -18.42 3.32 7.22
CA HIS A 73 -19.22 4.49 7.55
C HIS A 73 -18.52 5.37 8.58
N LYS A 74 -18.06 4.76 9.67
CA LYS A 74 -17.28 5.43 10.71
C LYS A 74 -15.99 6.05 10.14
N ALA A 75 -15.35 5.38 9.19
CA ALA A 75 -14.15 5.86 8.55
C ALA A 75 -14.37 7.10 7.69
N GLN A 76 -15.46 7.13 6.92
CA GLN A 76 -15.84 8.28 6.10
C GLN A 76 -16.08 9.52 6.97
N GLU A 77 -16.84 9.37 8.05
CA GLU A 77 -17.14 10.48 8.98
C GLU A 77 -15.88 11.01 9.68
N LYS A 78 -15.02 10.12 10.18
CA LYS A 78 -13.89 10.50 11.04
C LYS A 78 -12.60 10.79 10.29
N TYR A 79 -12.31 10.03 9.22
CA TYR A 79 -11.03 10.05 8.54
C TYR A 79 -11.08 10.56 7.11
N GLY A 80 -12.25 10.93 6.55
CA GLY A 80 -12.35 11.43 5.18
C GLY A 80 -11.34 12.56 4.86
N ARG A 81 -11.25 13.58 5.72
CA ARG A 81 -10.23 14.65 5.57
C ARG A 81 -8.80 14.13 5.66
N LYS A 82 -8.53 13.18 6.56
CA LYS A 82 -7.18 12.63 6.75
C LYS A 82 -6.76 11.77 5.57
N ILE A 83 -7.67 10.96 5.02
CA ILE A 83 -7.44 10.16 3.81
C ILE A 83 -7.03 11.07 2.65
N MET A 84 -7.78 12.15 2.41
CA MET A 84 -7.44 13.12 1.36
C MET A 84 -6.04 13.72 1.56
N GLU A 85 -5.71 14.13 2.78
CA GLU A 85 -4.41 14.74 3.10
C GLU A 85 -3.24 13.77 2.88
N VAL A 86 -3.35 12.55 3.40
CA VAL A 86 -2.29 11.54 3.31
C VAL A 86 -2.10 11.08 1.86
N VAL A 87 -3.18 10.90 1.10
CA VAL A 87 -3.08 10.57 -0.34
C VAL A 87 -2.37 11.70 -1.09
N ARG A 88 -2.70 12.96 -0.80
CA ARG A 88 -2.02 14.13 -1.41
C ARG A 88 -0.53 14.14 -1.07
N GLN A 89 -0.16 13.83 0.16
CA GLN A 89 1.24 13.73 0.59
C GLN A 89 1.97 12.59 -0.15
N GLY A 90 1.32 11.44 -0.31
CA GLY A 90 1.87 10.30 -1.06
C GLY A 90 2.13 10.63 -2.52
N LEU A 91 1.15 11.26 -3.19
CA LEU A 91 1.31 11.69 -4.57
C LEU A 91 2.40 12.76 -4.72
N ALA A 92 2.52 13.70 -3.79
CA ALA A 92 3.58 14.69 -3.79
C ALA A 92 4.97 14.05 -3.59
N ALA A 93 5.09 13.05 -2.70
CA ALA A 93 6.34 12.33 -2.50
C ALA A 93 6.78 11.56 -3.76
N ILE A 94 5.84 10.91 -4.45
CA ILE A 94 6.12 10.20 -5.71
C ILE A 94 6.46 11.17 -6.85
N GLN A 95 5.89 12.38 -6.86
CA GLN A 95 6.25 13.40 -7.84
C GLN A 95 7.67 13.92 -7.67
N LEU A 96 8.18 13.97 -6.43
CA LEU A 96 9.54 14.38 -6.14
C LEU A 96 10.55 13.34 -6.64
N ASP A 97 10.28 12.06 -6.41
CA ASP A 97 11.08 10.95 -6.95
C ASP A 97 10.19 9.77 -7.37
N PRO A 98 9.93 9.59 -8.69
CA PRO A 98 9.03 8.55 -9.17
C PRO A 98 9.66 7.14 -9.17
N LEU A 99 10.98 7.06 -9.06
CA LEU A 99 11.74 5.80 -9.15
C LEU A 99 11.97 5.18 -7.78
N ILE A 100 11.97 5.98 -6.72
CA ILE A 100 12.09 5.49 -5.34
C ILE A 100 10.78 4.81 -4.91
N PRO A 101 10.80 3.50 -4.63
CA PRO A 101 9.62 2.80 -4.14
C PRO A 101 9.30 3.25 -2.71
N VAL A 102 8.01 3.32 -2.38
CA VAL A 102 7.51 3.79 -1.09
C VAL A 102 8.13 3.09 0.13
N TRP A 103 8.53 1.82 0.03
CA TRP A 103 9.23 1.12 1.13
C TRP A 103 10.59 1.76 1.46
N ASN A 104 11.29 2.32 0.46
CA ASN A 104 12.59 2.97 0.64
C ASN A 104 12.45 4.34 1.31
N MET A 105 11.28 4.99 1.25
CA MET A 105 10.97 6.21 2.03
C MET A 105 10.77 5.92 3.52
N PHE A 106 10.51 4.66 3.88
CA PHE A 106 10.45 4.20 5.27
C PHE A 106 11.71 3.44 5.69
N ALA A 107 12.68 3.28 4.79
CA ALA A 107 13.95 2.70 5.16
C ALA A 107 14.63 3.66 6.14
N PRO A 108 14.91 3.26 7.38
CA PRO A 108 15.76 4.06 8.24
C PRO A 108 17.10 4.20 7.51
N GLU A 109 17.51 5.42 7.23
CA GLU A 109 18.61 5.76 6.32
C GLU A 109 19.98 5.24 6.79
N ASN A 110 20.02 4.47 7.89
CA ASN A 110 21.20 3.84 8.46
C ASN A 110 20.94 2.41 8.98
N ALA A 111 19.90 1.68 8.56
CA ALA A 111 19.79 0.26 8.90
C ALA A 111 20.77 -0.57 8.07
N CYS A 112 22.02 -0.53 8.50
CA CYS A 112 22.89 -1.69 8.50
C CYS A 112 23.16 -2.28 7.11
N VAL A 113 24.12 -1.67 6.42
CA VAL A 113 25.08 -2.43 5.62
C VAL A 113 25.90 -3.30 6.60
N ILE A 114 25.31 -4.36 7.16
CA ILE A 114 26.05 -5.46 7.76
C ILE A 114 25.56 -6.70 7.03
N SER A 115 26.38 -7.07 6.05
CA SER A 115 26.64 -8.45 5.66
C SER A 115 26.02 -9.47 6.62
N LEU A 116 25.02 -10.23 6.13
CA LEU A 116 24.74 -11.54 6.71
C LEU A 116 26.08 -12.26 6.82
N PRO A 117 26.57 -12.65 8.02
CA PRO A 117 27.70 -13.56 8.06
C PRO A 117 27.22 -14.85 7.40
N GLU A 118 27.98 -15.31 6.41
CA GLU A 118 27.81 -16.64 5.83
C GLU A 118 27.69 -17.65 6.97
N ALA A 119 26.62 -18.44 6.94
CA ALA A 119 26.40 -19.49 7.93
C ALA A 119 27.65 -20.39 7.95
N PRO A 120 28.22 -20.73 9.13
CA PRO A 120 29.41 -21.58 9.16
C PRO A 120 29.10 -22.94 8.56
N GLU A 121 29.84 -23.25 7.51
CA GLU A 121 29.88 -24.52 6.81
C GLU A 121 30.09 -25.67 7.81
N ASN A 122 29.11 -26.58 7.86
CA ASN A 122 29.15 -27.80 8.65
C ASN A 122 30.36 -28.66 8.23
N ARG A 123 31.46 -28.58 8.98
CA ARG A 123 32.54 -29.56 8.89
C ARG A 123 32.22 -30.73 9.83
N PRO A 124 32.21 -31.99 9.37
CA PRO A 124 31.92 -33.12 10.23
C PRO A 124 33.05 -33.30 11.25
N VAL A 125 32.69 -33.41 12.53
CA VAL A 125 33.63 -33.80 13.60
C VAL A 125 33.83 -35.31 13.50
N SER A 126 35.04 -35.73 13.17
CA SER A 126 35.47 -37.12 13.29
C SER A 126 35.66 -37.48 14.76
N LEU A 127 35.01 -38.54 15.22
CA LEU A 127 35.42 -39.37 16.36
C LEU A 127 35.63 -40.79 15.87
#